data_AF-Q9Y0F7-F1
#
_entry.id   AF-Q9Y0F7-F1
#
_cell.length_a   1.000
_cell.length_b   1.000
_cell.length_c   1.000
_cell.angle_alpha   90.00
_cell.angle_beta   90.00
_cell.angle_gamma   90.00
#
_symmetry.space_group_name_H-M   'P 1'
#
loop_
_entity.id
_entity.type
_entity.pdbx_description
1 polymer ?
#
loop_
_entity_poly.entity_id
_entity_poly.type
_entity_poly.pdbx_seq_one_letter_code
_entity_poly.pdbx_strand_id
1 'polypeptide(L)'
;MRNFAAISLTLLVGYSKAACPNSCSGHGTCGVDEVCTCYPGWGTNGNAGGDCSDRFCPFELAWVDNPNRDGGVHRYAECANKGICDRETAECDCFPGYEGKSCGRQSCPNDCSGHGTCEYMKDLEFGIVYNEYYDGSTNALSGLGAGGKTFDHEYFWDRDRARACICDAGWQGLSCNMRMCPYGNDVMDVIPGFDENSLLGMPGYGNEVAQVQTVTLYDAELDNLNFNSKSFAIQFTSKLNETYVTQPISWDTTDSVLDGYIETALKKLPNKVIDDVDVSVDSSVNANGVVIDVTFTGAAVQGKQHKLEILQDACEEGCTPRITGLTNIRTFSDTTLSTVEISTIGSHNSFECGRRGKCDYDSGLCKCFSGFTGDTCSILTALV
;
A
#
# COMPACT_ATOMS: atom_id res chain seq x y z
N MET A 1 47.26 -61.13 -77.52
CA MET A 1 46.08 -60.73 -76.70
C MET A 1 46.53 -60.55 -75.26
N ARG A 2 46.63 -59.30 -74.79
CA ARG A 2 46.21 -58.83 -73.47
C ARG A 2 46.63 -57.37 -73.31
N ASN A 3 45.61 -56.51 -73.36
CA ASN A 3 45.67 -55.09 -73.08
C ASN A 3 46.05 -54.85 -71.62
N PHE A 4 46.96 -53.92 -71.36
CA PHE A 4 47.04 -53.23 -70.07
C PHE A 4 46.69 -51.77 -70.31
N ALA A 5 45.46 -51.41 -69.92
CA ALA A 5 44.99 -50.05 -69.89
C ALA A 5 45.64 -49.32 -68.70
N ALA A 6 46.36 -48.24 -68.98
CA ALA A 6 46.84 -47.32 -67.95
C ALA A 6 45.67 -46.42 -67.52
N ILE A 7 45.27 -46.54 -66.25
CA ILE A 7 44.26 -45.67 -65.63
C ILE A 7 45.03 -44.53 -64.94
N SER A 8 44.98 -43.33 -65.50
CA SER A 8 45.45 -42.10 -64.86
C SER A 8 44.48 -41.71 -63.73
N LEU A 9 44.99 -41.68 -62.50
CA LEU A 9 44.27 -41.22 -61.32
C LEU A 9 44.46 -39.70 -61.20
N THR A 10 43.49 -38.93 -61.67
CA THR A 10 43.46 -37.47 -61.51
C THR A 10 43.11 -37.13 -60.05
N LEU A 11 44.08 -36.63 -59.30
CA LEU A 11 43.89 -36.04 -57.98
C LEU A 11 43.07 -34.75 -58.11
N LEU A 12 41.78 -34.82 -57.78
CA LEU A 12 40.94 -33.66 -57.49
C LEU A 12 41.40 -33.08 -56.14
N VAL A 13 42.16 -31.99 -56.20
CA VAL A 13 42.44 -31.17 -55.03
C VAL A 13 41.12 -30.49 -54.64
N GLY A 14 40.45 -31.04 -53.63
CA GLY A 14 39.30 -30.39 -53.02
C GLY A 14 39.74 -29.08 -52.39
N TYR A 15 39.33 -27.95 -52.97
CA TYR A 15 39.37 -26.67 -52.26
C TYR A 15 38.34 -26.75 -51.12
N SER A 16 38.80 -27.02 -49.90
CA SER A 16 38.02 -26.70 -48.71
C SER A 16 37.97 -25.18 -48.64
N LYS A 17 36.86 -24.56 -49.06
CA LYS A 17 36.58 -23.19 -48.63
C LYS A 17 36.53 -23.24 -47.12
N ALA A 18 37.39 -22.47 -46.47
CA ALA A 18 37.27 -22.25 -45.05
C ALA A 18 35.86 -21.75 -44.77
N ALA A 19 35.11 -22.55 -44.03
CA ALA A 19 33.74 -22.27 -43.68
C ALA A 19 33.77 -21.76 -42.24
N CYS A 20 33.13 -20.63 -41.99
CA CYS A 20 32.95 -20.18 -40.62
C CYS A 20 32.33 -21.30 -39.76
N PRO A 21 32.72 -21.42 -38.48
CA PRO A 21 32.15 -22.40 -37.57
C PRO A 21 30.62 -22.40 -37.62
N ASN A 22 30.03 -23.58 -37.77
CA ASN A 22 28.58 -23.80 -37.93
C ASN A 22 27.89 -22.89 -38.97
N SER A 23 28.62 -22.36 -39.95
CA SER A 23 28.12 -21.35 -40.89
C SER A 23 27.47 -20.15 -40.19
N CYS A 24 28.08 -19.69 -39.09
CA CYS A 24 27.55 -18.64 -38.22
C CYS A 24 26.14 -18.94 -37.70
N SER A 25 25.79 -20.22 -37.61
CA SER A 25 24.48 -20.75 -37.18
C SER A 25 23.29 -20.13 -37.92
N GLY A 26 23.50 -19.54 -39.10
CA GLY A 26 22.47 -18.76 -39.80
C GLY A 26 22.14 -17.39 -39.17
N HIS A 27 22.84 -17.00 -38.12
CA HIS A 27 22.62 -15.79 -37.32
C HIS A 27 23.75 -14.78 -37.41
N GLY A 28 24.58 -14.87 -38.45
CA GLY A 28 25.63 -13.90 -38.73
C GLY A 28 26.13 -13.98 -40.16
N THR A 29 27.01 -13.05 -40.50
CA THR A 29 27.72 -13.05 -41.77
C THR A 29 29.17 -13.50 -41.55
N CYS A 30 29.63 -14.41 -42.41
CA CYS A 30 31.00 -14.94 -42.35
C CYS A 30 31.99 -13.95 -42.97
N GLY A 31 32.95 -13.48 -42.17
CA GLY A 31 34.03 -12.58 -42.60
C GLY A 31 35.11 -13.28 -43.43
N VAL A 32 36.04 -12.48 -43.97
CA VAL A 32 37.21 -12.97 -44.74
C VAL A 32 38.29 -13.60 -43.87
N ASP A 33 38.23 -13.35 -42.57
CA ASP A 33 39.08 -13.86 -41.50
C ASP A 33 38.49 -15.09 -40.80
N GLU A 34 37.44 -15.69 -41.36
CA GLU A 34 36.71 -16.85 -40.81
C GLU A 34 36.02 -16.56 -39.47
N VAL A 35 35.82 -15.28 -39.15
CA VAL A 35 35.11 -14.82 -37.96
C VAL A 35 33.68 -14.45 -38.33
N CYS A 36 32.71 -14.95 -37.56
CA CYS A 36 31.32 -14.55 -37.73
C CYS A 36 31.06 -13.17 -37.13
N THR A 37 30.43 -12.30 -37.91
CA THR A 37 29.80 -11.07 -37.41
C THR A 37 28.33 -11.36 -37.15
N CYS A 38 27.96 -11.55 -35.89
CA CYS A 38 26.61 -11.93 -35.50
C CYS A 38 25.60 -10.79 -35.69
N TYR A 39 24.36 -11.14 -36.01
CA TYR A 39 23.24 -10.20 -36.02
C TYR A 39 22.91 -9.72 -34.60
N PRO A 40 22.24 -8.56 -34.44
CA PRO A 40 21.85 -8.07 -33.12
C PRO A 40 21.08 -9.11 -32.31
N GLY A 41 21.51 -9.32 -31.06
CA GLY A 41 20.92 -10.31 -30.15
C GLY A 41 21.50 -11.73 -30.26
N TRP A 42 22.53 -11.95 -31.08
CA TRP A 42 23.20 -13.24 -31.26
C TRP A 42 24.70 -13.17 -30.98
N GLY A 43 25.28 -14.29 -30.53
CA GLY A 43 26.70 -14.42 -30.22
C GLY A 43 27.06 -15.83 -29.74
N THR A 44 28.10 -15.93 -28.92
CA THR A 44 28.50 -17.17 -28.25
C THR A 44 28.84 -16.85 -26.80
N ASN A 45 28.27 -17.60 -25.86
CA ASN A 45 28.32 -17.39 -24.41
C ASN A 45 27.99 -15.94 -24.00
N GLY A 46 26.96 -15.34 -24.60
CA GLY A 46 26.54 -13.96 -24.27
C GLY A 46 27.51 -12.87 -24.75
N ASN A 47 28.50 -13.22 -25.58
CA ASN A 47 29.46 -12.27 -26.13
C ASN A 47 29.36 -12.22 -27.66
N ALA A 48 29.63 -11.05 -28.24
CA ALA A 48 29.67 -10.90 -29.68
C ALA A 48 30.84 -11.71 -30.27
N GLY A 49 30.54 -12.52 -31.30
CA GLY A 49 31.51 -13.37 -31.98
C GLY A 49 31.21 -14.86 -31.81
N GLY A 50 32.19 -15.70 -32.15
CA GLY A 50 32.04 -17.15 -32.18
C GLY A 50 31.27 -17.63 -33.41
N ASP A 51 30.33 -18.54 -33.22
CA ASP A 51 29.49 -19.12 -34.29
C ASP A 51 28.05 -18.59 -34.28
N CYS A 52 27.76 -17.56 -33.48
CA CYS A 52 26.46 -16.90 -33.37
C CYS A 52 25.30 -17.85 -32.99
N SER A 53 25.60 -18.93 -32.28
CA SER A 53 24.61 -19.94 -31.87
C SER A 53 23.72 -19.49 -30.70
N ASP A 54 24.21 -18.60 -29.84
CA ASP A 54 23.54 -18.20 -28.61
C ASP A 54 22.82 -16.87 -28.75
N ARG A 55 21.65 -16.75 -28.12
CA ARG A 55 20.97 -15.47 -27.96
C ARG A 55 21.44 -14.69 -26.74
N PHE A 56 21.34 -13.36 -26.84
CA PHE A 56 21.55 -12.45 -25.71
C PHE A 56 20.26 -12.28 -24.92
N CYS A 57 20.32 -12.57 -23.62
CA CYS A 57 19.19 -12.30 -22.75
C CYS A 57 19.12 -10.82 -22.37
N PRO A 58 17.96 -10.38 -21.85
CA PRO A 58 17.78 -9.04 -21.31
C PRO A 58 18.79 -8.73 -20.18
N PHE A 59 19.27 -7.49 -20.20
CA PHE A 59 20.10 -6.93 -19.13
C PHE A 59 19.27 -5.99 -18.27
N GLU A 60 19.52 -6.01 -16.98
CA GLU A 60 18.95 -5.10 -16.01
C GLU A 60 19.97 -4.82 -14.90
N LEU A 61 19.78 -3.75 -14.13
CA LEU A 61 20.62 -3.48 -12.96
C LEU A 61 20.71 -4.73 -12.07
N ALA A 62 21.92 -5.13 -11.68
CA ALA A 62 22.12 -6.33 -10.87
C ALA A 62 21.52 -6.15 -9.47
N TRP A 63 20.82 -7.17 -8.96
CA TRP A 63 20.40 -7.16 -7.55
C TRP A 63 21.59 -7.29 -6.60
N VAL A 64 22.58 -8.08 -7.00
CA VAL A 64 23.83 -8.30 -6.29
C VAL A 64 24.94 -8.37 -7.32
N ASP A 65 25.99 -7.57 -7.15
CA ASP A 65 27.21 -7.65 -7.94
C ASP A 65 28.46 -7.38 -7.08
N ASN A 66 29.63 -7.72 -7.62
CA ASN A 66 30.89 -7.33 -7.02
C ASN A 66 31.16 -5.84 -7.35
N PRO A 67 31.62 -5.04 -6.37
CA PRO A 67 31.96 -3.64 -6.61
C PRO A 67 33.07 -3.53 -7.65
N ASN A 68 32.97 -2.53 -8.52
CA ASN A 68 34.05 -2.21 -9.45
C ASN A 68 35.21 -1.49 -8.74
N ARG A 69 36.31 -1.21 -9.47
CA ARG A 69 37.48 -0.50 -8.92
C ARG A 69 37.14 0.86 -8.30
N ASP A 70 36.11 1.52 -8.82
CA ASP A 70 35.68 2.86 -8.42
C ASP A 70 34.54 2.80 -7.36
N GLY A 71 34.22 1.60 -6.84
CA GLY A 71 33.21 1.37 -5.81
C GLY A 71 31.76 1.28 -6.29
N GLY A 72 31.52 1.33 -7.60
CA GLY A 72 30.19 1.19 -8.19
C GLY A 72 29.62 -0.23 -8.08
N VAL A 73 28.35 -0.31 -7.72
CA VAL A 73 27.54 -1.54 -7.57
C VAL A 73 26.27 -1.44 -8.42
N HIS A 74 25.50 -2.52 -8.51
CA HIS A 74 24.24 -2.63 -9.26
C HIS A 74 24.36 -2.36 -10.76
N ARG A 75 25.48 -2.76 -11.38
CA ARG A 75 25.67 -2.57 -12.83
C ARG A 75 24.68 -3.41 -13.63
N TYR A 76 24.43 -3.02 -14.88
CA TYR A 76 23.66 -3.85 -15.81
C TYR A 76 24.31 -5.24 -15.94
N ALA A 77 23.51 -6.26 -15.67
CA ALA A 77 23.89 -7.65 -15.77
C ALA A 77 22.78 -8.45 -16.45
N GLU A 78 23.19 -9.50 -17.16
CA GLU A 78 22.26 -10.41 -17.81
C GLU A 78 21.36 -11.05 -16.73
N CYS A 79 20.05 -11.00 -16.96
CA CYS A 79 19.05 -11.49 -16.01
C CYS A 79 19.21 -10.91 -14.59
N ALA A 80 19.67 -9.65 -14.47
CA ALA A 80 19.86 -8.93 -13.20
C ALA A 80 20.74 -9.66 -12.15
N ASN A 81 21.59 -10.61 -12.56
CA ASN A 81 22.27 -11.57 -11.68
C ASN A 81 21.32 -12.40 -10.78
N LYS A 82 20.04 -12.49 -11.16
CA LYS A 82 18.99 -13.24 -10.45
C LYS A 82 18.23 -14.18 -11.37
N GLY A 83 18.89 -14.65 -12.42
CA GLY A 83 18.39 -15.72 -13.26
C GLY A 83 19.50 -16.32 -14.11
N ILE A 84 19.16 -17.42 -14.79
CA ILE A 84 20.01 -18.07 -15.79
C ILE A 84 19.44 -17.74 -17.17
N CYS A 85 20.28 -17.30 -18.08
CA CYS A 85 19.86 -17.03 -19.45
C CYS A 85 19.73 -18.34 -20.24
N ASP A 86 18.53 -18.60 -20.78
CA ASP A 86 18.34 -19.59 -21.82
C ASP A 86 18.78 -19.00 -23.18
N ARG A 87 19.86 -19.57 -23.72
CA ARG A 87 20.49 -19.11 -24.96
C ARG A 87 19.69 -19.45 -26.21
N GLU A 88 18.76 -20.40 -26.16
CA GLU A 88 17.95 -20.77 -27.32
C GLU A 88 16.76 -19.81 -27.49
N THR A 89 16.15 -19.40 -26.38
CA THR A 89 14.94 -18.56 -26.37
C THR A 89 15.22 -17.07 -26.17
N ALA A 90 16.36 -16.72 -25.54
CA ALA A 90 16.67 -15.39 -24.99
C ALA A 90 15.80 -15.00 -23.78
N GLU A 91 15.28 -15.98 -23.05
CA GLU A 91 14.50 -15.76 -21.84
C GLU A 91 15.34 -16.02 -20.59
N CYS A 92 15.03 -15.27 -19.53
CA CYS A 92 15.69 -15.42 -18.24
C CYS A 92 14.88 -16.35 -17.32
N ASP A 93 15.49 -17.47 -16.93
CA ASP A 93 14.96 -18.34 -15.88
C ASP A 93 15.29 -17.73 -14.52
N CYS A 94 14.35 -16.97 -13.96
CA CYS A 94 14.55 -16.26 -12.71
C CYS A 94 14.65 -17.18 -11.49
N PHE A 95 15.54 -16.83 -10.58
CA PHE A 95 15.65 -17.49 -9.28
C PHE A 95 14.42 -17.18 -8.41
N PRO A 96 14.11 -18.05 -7.43
CA PRO A 96 12.96 -17.86 -6.55
C PRO A 96 12.93 -16.47 -5.90
N GLY A 97 11.76 -15.84 -5.93
CA GLY A 97 11.56 -14.48 -5.40
C GLY A 97 11.88 -13.36 -6.39
N TYR A 98 12.22 -13.68 -7.64
CA TYR A 98 12.46 -12.70 -8.70
C TYR A 98 11.69 -13.07 -9.96
N GLU A 99 11.27 -12.07 -10.71
CA GLU A 99 10.50 -12.27 -11.93
C GLU A 99 10.69 -11.10 -12.91
N GLY A 100 9.95 -11.17 -14.01
CA GLY A 100 10.03 -10.23 -15.11
C GLY A 100 11.05 -10.64 -16.14
N LYS A 101 11.03 -9.94 -17.28
CA LYS A 101 11.79 -10.30 -18.48
C LYS A 101 13.31 -10.46 -18.23
N SER A 102 13.82 -9.74 -17.25
CA SER A 102 15.23 -9.70 -16.86
C SER A 102 15.46 -10.10 -15.40
N CYS A 103 14.47 -10.71 -14.72
CA CYS A 103 14.51 -10.95 -13.26
C CYS A 103 14.71 -9.66 -12.45
N GLY A 104 14.31 -8.53 -13.05
CA GLY A 104 14.57 -7.19 -12.56
C GLY A 104 13.71 -6.79 -11.37
N ARG A 105 12.61 -7.49 -11.09
CA ARG A 105 11.68 -7.15 -10.00
C ARG A 105 11.54 -8.32 -9.03
N GLN A 106 11.34 -8.00 -7.75
CA GLN A 106 11.09 -8.99 -6.71
C GLN A 106 9.67 -9.52 -6.82
N SER A 107 9.45 -10.82 -6.81
CA SER A 107 8.11 -11.42 -6.78
C SER A 107 7.43 -11.14 -5.44
N CYS A 108 6.13 -10.84 -5.49
CA CYS A 108 5.35 -10.76 -4.26
C CYS A 108 5.10 -12.17 -3.72
N PRO A 109 5.21 -12.38 -2.39
CA PRO A 109 4.93 -13.68 -1.79
C PRO A 109 3.51 -14.17 -2.13
N ASN A 110 3.42 -15.40 -2.65
CA ASN A 110 2.16 -16.07 -3.06
C ASN A 110 1.25 -15.21 -3.96
N ASP A 111 1.80 -14.28 -4.75
CA ASP A 111 1.01 -13.34 -5.55
C ASP A 111 -0.07 -12.61 -4.73
N CYS A 112 0.29 -12.23 -3.50
CA CYS A 112 -0.62 -11.61 -2.52
C CYS A 112 -1.87 -12.44 -2.23
N SER A 113 -1.79 -13.76 -2.44
CA SER A 113 -2.83 -14.77 -2.22
C SER A 113 -4.18 -14.46 -2.89
N GLY A 114 -4.20 -13.57 -3.88
CA GLY A 114 -5.44 -13.07 -4.50
C GLY A 114 -6.27 -12.14 -3.61
N HIS A 115 -5.68 -11.60 -2.54
CA HIS A 115 -6.32 -10.71 -1.55
C HIS A 115 -5.52 -9.42 -1.36
N GLY A 116 -4.90 -8.95 -2.43
CA GLY A 116 -4.11 -7.73 -2.44
C GLY A 116 -3.45 -7.47 -3.77
N THR A 117 -2.80 -6.32 -3.88
CA THR A 117 -2.03 -5.90 -5.05
C THR A 117 -0.53 -5.92 -4.74
N CYS A 118 0.27 -6.22 -5.77
CA CYS A 118 1.72 -6.28 -5.66
C CYS A 118 2.34 -4.95 -6.10
N GLU A 119 2.62 -4.08 -5.14
CA GLU A 119 3.09 -2.71 -5.40
C GLU A 119 4.59 -2.55 -5.18
N TYR A 120 5.19 -1.59 -5.86
CA TYR A 120 6.59 -1.22 -5.66
C TYR A 120 6.78 -0.46 -4.36
N MET A 121 7.95 -0.60 -3.74
CA MET A 121 8.30 0.10 -2.50
C MET A 121 8.09 1.62 -2.61
N LYS A 122 8.34 2.20 -3.80
CA LYS A 122 8.11 3.62 -4.08
C LYS A 122 6.64 4.06 -4.07
N ASP A 123 5.70 3.14 -4.22
CA ASP A 123 4.26 3.37 -4.32
C ASP A 123 3.53 2.97 -3.02
N LEU A 124 4.25 2.42 -2.04
CA LEU A 124 3.67 2.11 -0.73
C LEU A 124 3.50 3.39 0.09
N GLU A 125 2.32 3.58 0.66
CA GLU A 125 2.00 4.71 1.54
C GLU A 125 2.28 4.40 3.02
N PHE A 126 2.49 5.45 3.82
CA PHE A 126 2.70 5.33 5.25
C PHE A 126 1.37 5.37 6.02
N GLY A 127 0.87 4.20 6.39
CA GLY A 127 -0.33 4.03 7.22
C GLY A 127 -1.59 3.65 6.46
N ILE A 128 -2.71 3.58 7.18
CA ILE A 128 -4.01 3.16 6.61
C ILE A 128 -4.81 4.37 6.12
N VAL A 129 -4.66 5.52 6.78
CA VAL A 129 -5.30 6.80 6.41
C VAL A 129 -4.27 7.92 6.46
N TYR A 130 -4.58 9.04 5.79
CA TYR A 130 -3.72 10.23 5.81
C TYR A 130 -3.37 10.68 7.23
N ASN A 131 -2.09 11.00 7.44
CA ASN A 131 -1.52 11.57 8.67
C ASN A 131 -1.71 10.69 9.91
N GLU A 132 -1.98 9.39 9.75
CA GLU A 132 -2.09 8.46 10.88
C GLU A 132 -0.79 8.40 11.70
N TYR A 133 0.34 8.58 11.04
CA TYR A 133 1.68 8.51 11.64
C TYR A 133 2.46 9.82 11.56
N TYR A 134 1.77 10.95 11.39
CA TYR A 134 2.43 12.25 11.50
C TYR A 134 3.18 12.34 12.84
N ASP A 135 4.51 12.52 12.77
CA ASP A 135 5.44 12.48 13.90
C ASP A 135 5.71 13.87 14.50
N GLY A 136 5.02 14.91 14.00
CA GLY A 136 5.26 16.30 14.40
C GLY A 136 6.44 16.97 13.70
N SER A 137 7.07 16.34 12.71
CA SER A 137 8.28 16.87 12.06
C SER A 137 8.05 18.18 11.29
N THR A 138 6.94 18.30 10.55
CA THR A 138 6.56 19.53 9.84
C THR A 138 5.04 19.71 9.74
N ASN A 139 4.55 20.93 10.00
CA ASN A 139 3.11 21.22 9.90
C ASN A 139 2.55 20.91 8.50
N ALA A 140 3.34 21.06 7.44
CA ALA A 140 2.92 20.71 6.07
C ALA A 140 2.42 19.25 5.91
N LEU A 141 2.84 18.33 6.79
CA LEU A 141 2.42 16.93 6.81
C LEU A 141 1.22 16.64 7.72
N SER A 142 0.61 17.68 8.32
CA SER A 142 -0.64 17.53 9.10
C SER A 142 -1.89 17.90 8.29
N GLY A 143 -1.71 18.49 7.09
CA GLY A 143 -2.80 18.94 6.22
C GLY A 143 -3.68 17.81 5.67
N LEU A 144 -4.95 18.09 5.37
CA LEU A 144 -5.85 17.12 4.73
C LEU A 144 -5.26 16.57 3.42
N GLY A 145 -5.23 15.25 3.28
CA GLY A 145 -4.64 14.58 2.10
C GLY A 145 -3.13 14.72 1.98
N ALA A 146 -2.46 15.41 2.91
CA ALA A 146 -1.03 15.70 2.87
C ALA A 146 -0.26 14.72 3.77
N GLY A 147 -0.12 13.46 3.38
CA GLY A 147 0.66 12.52 4.19
C GLY A 147 0.51 11.04 3.90
N GLY A 148 0.01 10.65 2.72
CA GLY A 148 0.33 9.35 2.13
C GLY A 148 1.79 9.40 1.70
N LYS A 149 2.70 9.59 2.67
CA LYS A 149 4.11 9.79 2.38
C LYS A 149 4.63 8.43 1.92
N THR A 150 4.78 8.27 0.62
CA THR A 150 5.62 7.19 0.11
C THR A 150 7.03 7.42 0.62
N PHE A 151 7.78 6.34 0.80
CA PHE A 151 9.12 6.45 1.32
C PHE A 151 9.93 7.49 0.51
N ASP A 152 10.39 8.55 1.16
CA ASP A 152 11.20 9.62 0.57
C ASP A 152 12.59 9.06 0.31
N HIS A 153 12.65 8.30 -0.77
CA HIS A 153 13.70 7.35 -1.08
C HIS A 153 14.23 7.63 -2.48
N GLU A 154 14.43 8.91 -2.82
CA GLU A 154 14.97 9.31 -4.13
C GLU A 154 16.28 8.61 -4.50
N TYR A 155 17.03 8.12 -3.51
CA TYR A 155 18.34 7.50 -3.69
C TYR A 155 18.43 5.99 -3.40
N PHE A 156 17.31 5.28 -3.18
CA PHE A 156 17.35 3.82 -3.01
C PHE A 156 17.20 3.13 -4.37
N TRP A 157 18.20 2.34 -4.73
CA TRP A 157 18.32 1.72 -6.06
C TRP A 157 17.27 0.62 -6.33
N ASP A 158 16.63 0.10 -5.29
CA ASP A 158 15.65 -0.99 -5.36
C ASP A 158 14.21 -0.51 -5.23
N ARG A 159 13.95 0.79 -5.06
CA ARG A 159 12.59 1.31 -4.79
C ARG A 159 11.55 0.99 -5.88
N ASP A 160 11.99 0.87 -7.13
CA ASP A 160 11.21 0.61 -8.33
C ASP A 160 11.30 -0.86 -8.77
N ARG A 161 11.81 -1.73 -7.88
CA ARG A 161 12.12 -3.13 -8.17
C ARG A 161 11.70 -4.07 -7.04
N ALA A 162 11.93 -3.65 -5.80
CA ALA A 162 11.43 -4.29 -4.60
C ALA A 162 9.92 -4.05 -4.50
N ARG A 163 9.19 -5.10 -4.16
CA ARG A 163 7.73 -5.09 -4.12
C ARG A 163 7.22 -5.75 -2.85
N ALA A 164 6.04 -5.29 -2.41
CA ALA A 164 5.32 -5.85 -1.29
C ALA A 164 3.83 -5.93 -1.62
N CYS A 165 3.12 -6.76 -0.86
CA CYS A 165 1.67 -6.86 -1.00
C CYS A 165 0.98 -5.76 -0.19
N ILE A 166 0.07 -5.03 -0.82
CA ILE A 166 -0.95 -4.22 -0.16
C ILE A 166 -2.22 -5.06 -0.10
N CYS A 167 -2.67 -5.37 1.11
CA CYS A 167 -3.81 -6.27 1.31
C CYS A 167 -5.15 -5.56 1.16
N ASP A 168 -6.10 -6.28 0.59
CA ASP A 168 -7.50 -5.87 0.58
C ASP A 168 -8.07 -5.79 2.00
N ALA A 169 -9.14 -5.03 2.18
CA ALA A 169 -9.84 -4.93 3.45
C ALA A 169 -10.21 -6.31 4.02
N GLY A 170 -9.98 -6.48 5.32
CA GLY A 170 -10.18 -7.72 6.05
C GLY A 170 -9.07 -8.75 5.89
N TRP A 171 -7.97 -8.42 5.20
CA TRP A 171 -6.79 -9.26 5.05
C TRP A 171 -5.52 -8.56 5.53
N GLN A 172 -4.58 -9.38 6.00
CA GLN A 172 -3.28 -8.94 6.50
C GLN A 172 -2.21 -10.02 6.28
N GLY A 173 -1.00 -9.71 6.72
CA GLY A 173 0.16 -10.56 6.53
C GLY A 173 0.97 -10.20 5.29
N LEU A 174 2.19 -10.72 5.22
CA LEU A 174 3.13 -10.38 4.15
C LEU A 174 2.64 -10.76 2.75
N SER A 175 1.81 -11.82 2.66
CA SER A 175 1.21 -12.30 1.41
C SER A 175 -0.31 -12.15 1.38
N CYS A 176 -0.89 -11.35 2.29
CA CYS A 176 -2.34 -11.17 2.40
C CYS A 176 -3.13 -12.48 2.58
N ASN A 177 -2.54 -13.43 3.30
CA ASN A 177 -3.10 -14.78 3.49
C ASN A 177 -3.79 -14.96 4.85
N MET A 178 -3.88 -13.90 5.67
CA MET A 178 -4.46 -13.97 7.01
C MET A 178 -5.65 -13.02 7.11
N ARG A 179 -6.82 -13.52 7.50
CA ARG A 179 -8.01 -12.71 7.79
C ARG A 179 -7.76 -11.84 9.02
N MET A 180 -8.14 -10.57 8.97
CA MET A 180 -8.17 -9.72 10.16
C MET A 180 -9.34 -10.14 11.06
N CYS A 181 -9.14 -10.13 12.38
CA CYS A 181 -10.22 -10.35 13.34
C CYS A 181 -10.79 -9.03 13.86
N PRO A 182 -12.05 -9.03 14.34
CA PRO A 182 -12.66 -7.89 14.99
C PRO A 182 -11.82 -7.35 16.16
N TYR A 183 -11.83 -6.03 16.29
CA TYR A 183 -11.18 -5.31 17.39
C TYR A 183 -12.23 -4.85 18.40
N GLY A 184 -11.88 -4.89 19.67
CA GLY A 184 -12.77 -4.43 20.74
C GLY A 184 -12.01 -4.01 21.98
N ASN A 185 -12.73 -3.44 22.93
CA ASN A 185 -12.19 -3.07 24.23
C ASN A 185 -11.89 -4.32 25.07
N ASP A 186 -10.87 -4.23 25.91
CA ASP A 186 -10.64 -5.21 26.97
C ASP A 186 -11.53 -4.84 28.17
N VAL A 187 -12.54 -5.67 28.43
CA VAL A 187 -13.52 -5.45 29.51
C VAL A 187 -12.96 -5.48 30.92
N MET A 188 -11.76 -6.01 31.11
CA MET A 188 -11.10 -6.04 32.42
C MET A 188 -10.06 -4.95 32.56
N ASP A 189 -9.94 -4.06 31.59
CA ASP A 189 -8.93 -3.01 31.62
C ASP A 189 -9.26 -1.94 32.66
N VAL A 190 -8.20 -1.41 33.27
CA VAL A 190 -8.31 -0.34 34.26
C VAL A 190 -8.10 0.99 33.55
N ILE A 191 -9.18 1.77 33.46
CA ILE A 191 -9.14 3.09 32.86
C ILE A 191 -8.15 3.99 33.63
N PRO A 192 -7.20 4.67 32.94
CA PRO A 192 -6.27 5.59 33.60
C PRO A 192 -7.01 6.69 34.38
N GLY A 193 -6.68 6.89 35.66
CA GLY A 193 -7.35 7.83 36.56
C GLY A 193 -8.08 7.18 37.75
N PHE A 194 -7.96 5.87 37.91
CA PHE A 194 -8.46 5.14 39.07
C PHE A 194 -7.52 5.29 40.29
N ASP A 195 -7.96 6.02 41.32
CA ASP A 195 -7.35 5.98 42.67
C ASP A 195 -8.06 4.90 43.49
N GLU A 196 -7.35 3.82 43.79
CA GLU A 196 -7.82 2.68 44.58
C GLU A 196 -8.23 3.03 46.02
N ASN A 197 -7.90 4.23 46.51
CA ASN A 197 -8.29 4.73 47.84
C ASN A 197 -9.51 5.67 47.85
N SER A 198 -10.12 5.94 46.69
CA SER A 198 -11.34 6.73 46.62
C SER A 198 -12.57 5.86 46.90
N LEU A 199 -13.41 6.26 47.86
CA LEU A 199 -14.67 5.57 48.25
C LEU A 199 -15.78 5.61 47.17
N LEU A 200 -15.44 5.95 45.93
CA LEU A 200 -16.32 5.98 44.77
C LEU A 200 -15.75 5.02 43.69
N GLY A 201 -16.24 3.78 43.62
CA GLY A 201 -15.99 2.92 42.45
C GLY A 201 -15.96 1.41 42.68
N MET A 202 -17.12 0.77 42.53
CA MET A 202 -17.24 -0.61 42.03
C MET A 202 -17.84 -0.52 40.60
N PRO A 203 -17.64 -1.53 39.74
CA PRO A 203 -17.33 -1.37 38.31
C PRO A 203 -18.38 -0.61 37.49
N GLY A 204 -17.89 0.36 36.69
CA GLY A 204 -18.68 1.26 35.84
C GLY A 204 -18.95 2.61 36.51
N TYR A 205 -18.88 3.69 35.73
CA TYR A 205 -19.23 5.08 36.05
C TYR A 205 -18.15 5.97 36.69
N GLY A 206 -17.53 6.80 35.85
CA GLY A 206 -16.94 8.06 36.31
C GLY A 206 -16.13 8.82 35.27
N ASN A 207 -15.21 8.15 34.58
CA ASN A 207 -14.20 8.81 33.74
C ASN A 207 -13.98 8.10 32.39
N GLU A 208 -14.99 7.40 31.85
CA GLU A 208 -14.92 6.92 30.48
C GLU A 208 -14.98 8.10 29.52
N VAL A 209 -13.97 8.21 28.68
CA VAL A 209 -13.86 9.29 27.70
C VAL A 209 -13.86 8.63 26.33
N ALA A 210 -14.85 8.97 25.51
CA ALA A 210 -14.87 8.57 24.11
C ALA A 210 -13.72 9.25 23.35
N GLN A 211 -13.22 8.59 22.30
CA GLN A 211 -12.25 9.25 21.43
C GLN A 211 -12.93 10.42 20.73
N VAL A 212 -12.29 11.58 20.74
CA VAL A 212 -12.72 12.76 19.97
C VAL A 212 -11.72 12.98 18.85
N GLN A 213 -12.23 13.11 17.64
CA GLN A 213 -11.47 13.59 16.50
C GLN A 213 -11.95 14.99 16.14
N THR A 214 -11.01 15.93 16.16
CA THR A 214 -11.26 17.32 15.78
C THR A 214 -10.84 17.50 14.33
N VAL A 215 -11.82 17.82 13.49
CA VAL A 215 -11.62 18.20 12.10
C VAL A 215 -11.64 19.72 12.04
N THR A 216 -10.53 20.30 11.62
CA THR A 216 -10.44 21.75 11.40
C THR A 216 -10.41 22.03 9.91
N LEU A 217 -11.31 22.89 9.43
CA LEU A 217 -11.40 23.28 8.03
C LEU A 217 -11.16 24.78 7.91
N TYR A 218 -10.05 25.17 7.29
CA TYR A 218 -9.72 26.55 6.98
C TYR A 218 -9.82 26.80 5.48
N ASP A 219 -10.47 27.91 5.15
CA ASP A 219 -10.47 28.44 3.79
C ASP A 219 -9.16 29.19 3.50
N ALA A 220 -8.68 29.12 2.25
CA ALA A 220 -7.44 29.76 1.82
C ALA A 220 -7.50 31.28 1.95
N GLU A 221 -8.67 31.87 1.82
CA GLU A 221 -8.91 33.30 1.96
C GLU A 221 -9.25 33.70 3.40
N LEU A 222 -9.28 32.72 4.32
CA LEU A 222 -9.67 32.90 5.72
C LEU A 222 -11.12 33.40 5.84
N ASP A 223 -12.01 32.91 4.97
CA ASP A 223 -13.44 33.20 5.02
C ASP A 223 -14.25 31.90 4.94
N ASN A 224 -14.82 31.48 6.08
CA ASN A 224 -15.60 30.24 6.14
C ASN A 224 -16.97 30.34 5.42
N LEU A 225 -17.41 31.54 5.02
CA LEU A 225 -18.61 31.72 4.20
C LEU A 225 -18.45 31.12 2.80
N ASN A 226 -17.20 30.91 2.34
CA ASN A 226 -16.91 30.24 1.07
C ASN A 226 -17.36 28.78 1.05
N PHE A 227 -17.61 28.17 2.21
CA PHE A 227 -18.18 26.83 2.30
C PHE A 227 -19.70 26.82 2.08
N ASN A 228 -20.38 27.97 2.10
CA ASN A 228 -21.83 28.03 1.92
C ASN A 228 -22.28 27.47 0.56
N SER A 229 -23.39 26.75 0.59
CA SER A 229 -23.96 26.02 -0.55
C SER A 229 -23.00 24.99 -1.19
N LYS A 230 -21.93 24.59 -0.48
CA LYS A 230 -21.04 23.50 -0.87
C LYS A 230 -21.44 22.18 -0.22
N SER A 231 -20.78 21.12 -0.62
CA SER A 231 -20.95 19.81 -0.02
C SER A 231 -19.65 19.04 -0.03
N PHE A 232 -19.49 18.23 1.02
CA PHE A 232 -18.35 17.35 1.23
C PHE A 232 -18.85 15.98 1.68
N ALA A 233 -17.95 15.01 1.76
CA ALA A 233 -18.24 13.73 2.37
C ALA A 233 -17.14 13.35 3.36
N ILE A 234 -17.45 12.44 4.27
CA ILE A 234 -16.48 11.89 5.20
C ILE A 234 -16.27 10.42 4.84
N GLN A 235 -15.02 10.02 4.75
CA GLN A 235 -14.61 8.63 4.65
C GLN A 235 -14.18 8.15 6.04
N PHE A 236 -14.76 7.03 6.45
CA PHE A 236 -14.41 6.29 7.65
C PHE A 236 -13.75 4.97 7.26
N THR A 237 -12.58 4.72 7.82
CA THR A 237 -11.87 3.45 7.64
C THR A 237 -11.99 2.62 8.91
N SER A 238 -12.58 1.44 8.79
CA SER A 238 -12.80 0.53 9.92
C SER A 238 -11.48 -0.13 10.38
N LYS A 239 -11.51 -0.82 11.52
CA LYS A 239 -10.37 -1.62 12.01
C LYS A 239 -10.04 -2.85 11.18
N LEU A 240 -10.90 -3.17 10.22
CA LEU A 240 -10.66 -4.21 9.24
C LEU A 240 -10.21 -3.58 7.89
N ASN A 241 -9.78 -2.32 7.89
CA ASN A 241 -9.35 -1.55 6.71
C ASN A 241 -10.44 -1.39 5.64
N GLU A 242 -11.71 -1.56 6.00
CA GLU A 242 -12.83 -1.31 5.09
C GLU A 242 -13.13 0.19 5.06
N THR A 243 -13.24 0.77 3.87
CA THR A 243 -13.54 2.19 3.70
C THR A 243 -15.03 2.39 3.44
N TYR A 244 -15.62 3.34 4.16
CA TYR A 244 -17.04 3.69 4.08
C TYR A 244 -17.17 5.19 3.88
N VAL A 245 -17.84 5.59 2.81
CA VAL A 245 -18.03 7.00 2.47
C VAL A 245 -19.47 7.40 2.80
N THR A 246 -19.63 8.52 3.48
CA THR A 246 -20.96 9.05 3.79
C THR A 246 -21.68 9.54 2.54
N GLN A 247 -23.00 9.70 2.64
CA GLN A 247 -23.75 10.53 1.69
C GLN A 247 -23.19 11.98 1.69
N PRO A 248 -23.40 12.76 0.61
CA PRO A 248 -23.03 14.18 0.58
C PRO A 248 -23.62 14.93 1.78
N ILE A 249 -22.78 15.69 2.47
CA ILE A 249 -23.16 16.57 3.58
C ILE A 249 -23.19 17.99 3.04
N SER A 250 -24.37 18.60 3.03
CA SER A 250 -24.58 19.96 2.53
C SER A 250 -24.23 21.01 3.58
N TRP A 251 -23.43 21.97 3.17
CA TRP A 251 -22.96 23.10 3.95
C TRP A 251 -23.78 24.36 3.61
N ASP A 252 -25.04 24.39 4.01
CA ASP A 252 -25.95 25.51 3.72
C ASP A 252 -26.90 25.78 4.88
N THR A 253 -26.36 25.71 6.10
CA THR A 253 -27.18 25.70 7.31
C THR A 253 -26.39 26.15 8.53
N THR A 254 -27.07 26.34 9.66
CA THR A 254 -26.45 26.72 10.94
C THR A 254 -25.64 25.56 11.51
N ASP A 255 -24.66 25.85 12.38
CA ASP A 255 -23.83 24.83 13.05
C ASP A 255 -24.67 23.70 13.69
N SER A 256 -25.76 24.04 14.39
CA SER A 256 -26.69 23.10 15.02
C SER A 256 -27.58 22.28 14.06
N VAL A 257 -27.45 22.46 12.75
CA VAL A 257 -28.08 21.59 11.76
C VAL A 257 -27.00 20.82 11.00
N LEU A 258 -25.83 21.43 10.79
CA LEU A 258 -24.68 20.77 10.21
C LEU A 258 -24.17 19.63 11.10
N ASP A 259 -24.16 19.81 12.42
CA ASP A 259 -23.88 18.75 13.40
C ASP A 259 -24.76 17.50 13.18
N GLY A 260 -26.08 17.67 13.12
CA GLY A 260 -27.06 16.60 12.96
C GLY A 260 -27.00 15.98 11.57
N TYR A 261 -26.63 16.74 10.53
CA TYR A 261 -26.36 16.20 9.21
C TYR A 261 -25.13 15.30 9.20
N ILE A 262 -24.03 15.72 9.82
CA ILE A 262 -22.80 14.92 9.94
C ILE A 262 -23.06 13.68 10.79
N GLU A 263 -23.67 13.83 11.96
CA GLU A 263 -24.03 12.74 12.87
C GLU A 263 -24.90 11.69 12.16
N THR A 264 -25.96 12.14 11.49
CA THR A 264 -26.86 11.26 10.74
C THR A 264 -26.14 10.58 9.58
N ALA A 265 -25.24 11.28 8.88
CA ALA A 265 -24.50 10.73 7.76
C ALA A 265 -23.53 9.63 8.20
N LEU A 266 -22.84 9.80 9.33
CA LEU A 266 -21.95 8.80 9.92
C LEU A 266 -22.72 7.57 10.45
N LYS A 267 -23.85 7.76 11.14
CA LYS A 267 -24.71 6.66 11.62
C LYS A 267 -25.39 5.87 10.50
N LYS A 268 -25.56 6.49 9.32
CA LYS A 268 -26.14 5.85 8.12
C LYS A 268 -25.14 5.02 7.33
N LEU A 269 -23.87 5.01 7.71
CA LEU A 269 -22.89 4.15 7.05
C LEU A 269 -23.37 2.67 7.09
N PRO A 270 -23.10 1.88 6.03
CA PRO A 270 -23.51 0.49 5.96
C PRO A 270 -23.03 -0.35 7.15
N ASN A 271 -23.69 -1.49 7.38
CA ASN A 271 -23.32 -2.48 8.41
C ASN A 271 -23.27 -1.97 9.86
N LYS A 272 -23.75 -0.74 10.13
CA LYS A 272 -23.62 -0.08 11.44
C LYS A 272 -22.16 -0.06 11.92
N VAL A 273 -21.23 0.18 10.99
CA VAL A 273 -19.80 0.31 11.30
C VAL A 273 -19.51 1.44 12.29
N ILE A 274 -20.38 2.45 12.30
CA ILE A 274 -20.52 3.43 13.37
C ILE A 274 -21.93 3.26 13.93
N ASP A 275 -22.03 2.71 15.14
CA ASP A 275 -23.30 2.47 15.81
C ASP A 275 -23.83 3.72 16.52
N ASP A 276 -22.94 4.54 17.08
CA ASP A 276 -23.29 5.83 17.66
C ASP A 276 -22.10 6.81 17.64
N VAL A 277 -22.40 8.09 17.45
CA VAL A 277 -21.48 9.24 17.47
C VAL A 277 -22.22 10.46 17.97
N ASP A 278 -21.49 11.38 18.58
CA ASP A 278 -21.93 12.74 18.91
C ASP A 278 -21.06 13.74 18.15
N VAL A 279 -21.66 14.78 17.59
CA VAL A 279 -20.95 15.76 16.74
C VAL A 279 -21.23 17.16 17.24
N SER A 280 -20.18 17.98 17.33
CA SER A 280 -20.29 19.41 17.60
C SER A 280 -19.62 20.20 16.49
N VAL A 281 -20.26 21.27 16.03
CA VAL A 281 -19.72 22.17 15.02
C VAL A 281 -19.61 23.57 15.62
N ASP A 282 -18.46 24.20 15.45
CA ASP A 282 -18.23 25.59 15.82
C ASP A 282 -17.60 26.35 14.64
N SER A 283 -18.42 27.17 13.98
CA SER A 283 -17.99 28.09 12.92
C SER A 283 -17.55 29.46 13.44
N SER A 284 -17.66 29.71 14.75
CA SER A 284 -17.30 30.98 15.39
C SER A 284 -15.82 31.09 15.73
N VAL A 285 -15.07 29.98 15.64
CA VAL A 285 -13.63 29.95 15.92
C VAL A 285 -12.85 30.76 14.87
N ASN A 286 -12.46 31.98 15.24
CA ASN A 286 -11.59 32.89 14.48
C ASN A 286 -12.15 33.43 13.14
N ALA A 287 -13.43 33.24 12.80
CA ALA A 287 -14.08 33.66 11.53
C ALA A 287 -13.44 33.12 10.23
N ASN A 288 -12.35 32.36 10.34
CA ASN A 288 -11.49 31.96 9.23
C ASN A 288 -11.62 30.48 8.89
N GLY A 289 -12.30 29.70 9.73
CA GLY A 289 -12.46 28.27 9.60
C GLY A 289 -13.58 27.73 10.48
N VAL A 290 -13.82 26.43 10.37
CA VAL A 290 -14.83 25.70 11.15
C VAL A 290 -14.18 24.51 11.82
N VAL A 291 -14.53 24.31 13.09
CA VAL A 291 -14.08 23.18 13.90
C VAL A 291 -15.25 22.21 14.05
N ILE A 292 -15.00 20.94 13.76
CA ILE A 292 -15.99 19.86 13.89
C ILE A 292 -15.39 18.81 14.82
N ASP A 293 -15.98 18.65 15.99
CA ASP A 293 -15.61 17.60 16.94
C ASP A 293 -16.52 16.39 16.75
N VAL A 294 -15.94 15.26 16.36
CA VAL A 294 -16.63 13.98 16.24
C VAL A 294 -16.22 13.07 17.39
N THR A 295 -17.18 12.75 18.25
CA THR A 295 -17.01 11.90 19.43
C THR A 295 -17.58 10.52 19.16
N PHE A 296 -16.74 9.48 19.25
CA PHE A 296 -17.14 8.09 19.01
C PHE A 296 -17.75 7.48 20.29
N THR A 297 -19.07 7.63 20.46
CA THR A 297 -19.81 7.17 21.65
C THR A 297 -20.29 5.73 21.56
N GLY A 298 -20.39 5.18 20.35
CA GLY A 298 -20.90 3.84 20.09
C GLY A 298 -19.98 2.71 20.57
N ALA A 299 -20.58 1.57 20.89
CA ALA A 299 -19.90 0.38 21.38
C ALA A 299 -18.99 -0.25 20.31
N ALA A 300 -19.36 -0.17 19.02
CA ALA A 300 -18.57 -0.74 17.92
C ALA A 300 -17.34 0.11 17.56
N VAL A 301 -17.36 1.39 17.94
CA VAL A 301 -16.30 2.38 17.66
C VAL A 301 -15.52 2.77 18.92
N GLN A 302 -15.61 1.98 19.99
CA GLN A 302 -14.85 2.24 21.21
C GLN A 302 -13.34 2.10 21.00
N GLY A 303 -12.62 2.97 21.70
CA GLY A 303 -11.17 3.04 21.70
C GLY A 303 -10.58 3.71 20.48
N LYS A 304 -9.28 3.50 20.25
CA LYS A 304 -8.55 4.22 19.21
C LYS A 304 -9.11 3.88 17.83
N GLN A 305 -9.64 4.86 17.08
CA GLN A 305 -10.08 4.68 15.67
C GLN A 305 -9.05 5.24 14.68
N HIS A 306 -9.13 4.82 13.41
CA HIS A 306 -8.40 5.52 12.35
C HIS A 306 -8.94 6.94 12.22
N LYS A 307 -8.10 7.88 11.77
CA LYS A 307 -8.53 9.26 11.52
C LYS A 307 -9.59 9.27 10.41
N LEU A 308 -10.60 10.13 10.56
CA LEU A 308 -11.56 10.43 9.52
C LEU A 308 -10.86 11.13 8.36
N GLU A 309 -11.29 10.82 7.14
CA GLU A 309 -10.78 11.46 5.93
C GLU A 309 -11.87 12.35 5.33
N ILE A 310 -11.55 13.61 5.08
CA ILE A 310 -12.50 14.57 4.53
C ILE A 310 -12.36 14.60 3.02
N LEU A 311 -13.39 14.12 2.33
CA LEU A 311 -13.48 14.18 0.87
C LEU A 311 -13.99 15.57 0.48
N GLN A 312 -13.04 16.44 0.18
CA GLN A 312 -13.29 17.86 -0.13
C GLN A 312 -13.19 18.18 -1.63
N ASP A 313 -12.60 17.31 -2.44
CA ASP A 313 -12.48 17.52 -3.88
C ASP A 313 -13.83 17.37 -4.59
N ALA A 314 -14.11 18.28 -5.52
CA ALA A 314 -15.35 18.24 -6.29
C ALA A 314 -15.43 16.95 -7.13
N CYS A 315 -16.54 16.22 -7.00
CA CYS A 315 -16.83 15.02 -7.78
C CYS A 315 -18.25 15.16 -8.33
N GLU A 316 -18.33 15.52 -9.61
CA GLU A 316 -19.58 15.81 -10.29
C GLU A 316 -20.16 14.55 -10.96
N GLU A 317 -20.43 14.59 -12.26
CA GLU A 317 -21.08 13.48 -12.98
C GLU A 317 -20.17 12.24 -13.03
N GLY A 318 -20.73 11.09 -12.66
CA GLY A 318 -20.04 9.79 -12.73
C GLY A 318 -19.35 9.35 -11.43
N CYS A 319 -19.30 10.21 -10.40
CA CYS A 319 -18.78 9.85 -9.07
C CYS A 319 -19.88 9.46 -8.10
N THR A 320 -19.52 8.73 -7.04
CA THR A 320 -20.37 8.56 -5.85
C THR A 320 -19.49 8.65 -4.60
N PRO A 321 -19.78 9.54 -3.64
CA PRO A 321 -20.89 10.50 -3.61
C PRO A 321 -20.66 11.70 -4.55
N ARG A 322 -21.75 12.30 -5.05
CA ARG A 322 -21.67 13.55 -5.81
C ARG A 322 -21.52 14.72 -4.84
N ILE A 323 -20.35 15.35 -4.84
CA ILE A 323 -20.02 16.46 -3.96
C ILE A 323 -19.55 17.66 -4.79
N THR A 324 -20.01 18.84 -4.42
CA THR A 324 -19.62 20.10 -5.09
C THR A 324 -18.20 20.54 -4.70
N GLY A 325 -17.67 19.94 -3.63
CA GLY A 325 -16.35 20.19 -3.09
C GLY A 325 -16.29 21.45 -2.23
N LEU A 326 -15.38 21.45 -1.25
CA LEU A 326 -15.06 22.65 -0.48
C LEU A 326 -13.97 23.38 -1.25
N THR A 327 -14.33 24.47 -1.93
CA THR A 327 -13.37 25.24 -2.71
C THR A 327 -12.31 25.86 -1.79
N ASN A 328 -11.06 25.90 -2.25
CA ASN A 328 -9.97 26.63 -1.59
C ASN A 328 -9.64 26.16 -0.15
N ILE A 329 -9.80 24.89 0.19
CA ILE A 329 -9.32 24.36 1.48
C ILE A 329 -7.80 24.55 1.61
N ARG A 330 -7.34 25.03 2.78
CA ARG A 330 -5.91 25.10 3.11
C ARG A 330 -5.37 23.71 3.43
N THR A 331 -4.99 22.94 2.40
CA THR A 331 -4.37 21.61 2.56
C THR A 331 -2.84 21.66 2.64
N PHE A 332 -2.20 22.76 2.22
CA PHE A 332 -0.75 22.95 2.28
C PHE A 332 -0.38 24.41 2.64
N SER A 333 0.26 24.65 3.78
CA SER A 333 0.66 25.97 4.30
C SER A 333 1.63 25.85 5.48
N ASP A 334 2.51 26.84 5.67
CA ASP A 334 3.46 26.89 6.79
C ASP A 334 2.85 27.41 8.11
N THR A 335 1.58 27.83 8.11
CA THR A 335 0.97 28.54 9.26
C THR A 335 -0.30 27.87 9.79
N THR A 336 -1.40 27.90 9.03
CA THR A 336 -2.71 27.34 9.42
C THR A 336 -3.18 26.36 8.35
N LEU A 337 -3.47 25.13 8.76
CA LEU A 337 -3.86 24.04 7.89
C LEU A 337 -5.19 23.45 8.30
N SER A 338 -5.95 23.00 7.31
CA SER A 338 -7.07 22.12 7.56
C SER A 338 -6.53 20.75 7.92
N THR A 339 -6.97 20.16 9.02
CA THR A 339 -6.40 18.92 9.56
C THR A 339 -7.48 18.04 10.19
N VAL A 340 -7.14 16.76 10.37
CA VAL A 340 -7.87 15.86 11.26
C VAL A 340 -6.91 15.35 12.32
N GLU A 341 -7.26 15.58 13.58
CA GLU A 341 -6.46 15.22 14.73
C GLU A 341 -7.28 14.46 15.75
N ILE A 342 -6.63 13.54 16.47
CA ILE A 342 -7.23 12.89 17.64
C ILE A 342 -6.98 13.85 18.81
N SER A 343 -7.94 14.73 19.11
CA SER A 343 -7.82 15.74 20.16
C SER A 343 -7.98 15.15 21.55
N THR A 344 -8.80 14.10 21.68
CA THR A 344 -8.96 13.34 22.91
C THR A 344 -8.76 11.85 22.62
N ILE A 345 -7.78 11.26 23.29
CA ILE A 345 -7.56 9.81 23.25
C ILE A 345 -8.65 9.15 24.09
N GLY A 346 -9.38 8.20 23.49
CA GLY A 346 -10.40 7.46 24.21
C GLY A 346 -9.82 6.62 25.35
N SER A 347 -10.56 6.50 26.45
CA SER A 347 -10.17 5.68 27.61
C SER A 347 -10.22 4.19 27.33
N HIS A 348 -11.08 3.77 26.40
CA HIS A 348 -11.16 2.39 25.95
C HIS A 348 -9.99 2.06 25.03
N ASN A 349 -9.57 0.80 25.08
CA ASN A 349 -8.64 0.27 24.12
C ASN A 349 -9.36 -0.35 22.92
N SER A 350 -8.61 -0.65 21.87
CA SER A 350 -9.10 -1.37 20.69
C SER A 350 -8.06 -2.41 20.30
N PHE A 351 -8.29 -3.66 20.71
CA PHE A 351 -7.37 -4.77 20.49
C PHE A 351 -8.04 -5.90 19.74
N GLU A 352 -7.25 -6.64 18.96
CA GLU A 352 -7.68 -7.86 18.30
C GLU A 352 -8.32 -8.82 19.32
N CYS A 353 -9.56 -9.21 19.08
CA CYS A 353 -10.36 -10.04 19.98
C CYS A 353 -10.38 -9.55 21.43
N GLY A 354 -10.31 -8.23 21.65
CA GLY A 354 -10.41 -7.60 22.97
C GLY A 354 -9.34 -8.05 23.97
N ARG A 355 -8.23 -8.67 23.51
CA ARG A 355 -7.25 -9.43 24.35
C ARG A 355 -7.85 -10.55 25.20
N ARG A 356 -9.06 -11.01 24.84
CA ARG A 356 -9.79 -12.06 25.54
C ARG A 356 -10.17 -13.23 24.63
N GLY A 357 -9.62 -13.26 23.43
CA GLY A 357 -9.68 -14.39 22.52
C GLY A 357 -8.43 -14.51 21.65
N LYS A 358 -8.37 -15.61 20.90
CA LYS A 358 -7.39 -15.80 19.82
C LYS A 358 -8.07 -15.60 18.48
N CYS A 359 -7.45 -14.83 17.59
CA CYS A 359 -7.91 -14.74 16.22
C CYS A 359 -7.67 -16.07 15.49
N ASP A 360 -8.69 -16.56 14.79
CA ASP A 360 -8.55 -17.59 13.79
C ASP A 360 -8.34 -16.93 12.43
N TYR A 361 -7.08 -16.82 12.01
CA TYR A 361 -6.68 -16.11 10.78
C TYR A 361 -7.18 -16.76 9.48
N ASP A 362 -7.74 -17.96 9.51
CA ASP A 362 -8.36 -18.56 8.31
C ASP A 362 -9.81 -18.06 8.13
N SER A 363 -10.52 -17.84 9.24
CA SER A 363 -11.94 -17.44 9.23
C SER A 363 -12.19 -15.97 9.56
N GLY A 364 -11.24 -15.29 10.21
CA GLY A 364 -11.41 -13.93 10.75
C GLY A 364 -12.27 -13.88 12.01
N LEU A 365 -12.50 -15.01 12.68
CA LEU A 365 -13.35 -15.09 13.87
C LEU A 365 -12.53 -15.22 15.15
N CYS A 366 -13.00 -14.56 16.21
CA CYS A 366 -12.38 -14.64 17.52
C CYS A 366 -12.82 -15.89 18.31
N LYS A 367 -11.85 -16.68 18.78
CA LYS A 367 -12.07 -17.78 19.72
C LYS A 367 -11.85 -17.28 21.14
N CYS A 368 -12.94 -16.95 21.83
CA CYS A 368 -12.90 -16.38 23.16
C CYS A 368 -12.41 -17.35 24.24
N PHE A 369 -11.70 -16.82 25.23
CA PHE A 369 -11.32 -17.54 26.44
C PHE A 369 -12.54 -17.76 27.34
N SER A 370 -12.45 -18.72 28.26
CA SER A 370 -13.52 -19.02 29.20
C SER A 370 -13.91 -17.78 30.02
N GLY A 371 -15.22 -17.56 30.15
CA GLY A 371 -15.79 -16.36 30.80
C GLY A 371 -15.96 -15.15 29.89
N PHE A 372 -15.59 -15.24 28.61
CA PHE A 372 -15.72 -14.16 27.63
C PHE A 372 -16.49 -14.60 26.39
N THR A 373 -17.34 -13.73 25.87
CA THR A 373 -18.24 -13.97 24.73
C THR A 373 -18.36 -12.73 23.84
N GLY A 374 -19.12 -12.86 22.74
CA GLY A 374 -19.28 -11.82 21.72
C GLY A 374 -18.21 -11.91 20.63
N ASP A 375 -18.45 -11.21 19.52
CA ASP A 375 -17.61 -11.29 18.31
C ASP A 375 -16.18 -10.79 18.53
N THR A 376 -15.99 -9.91 19.52
CA THR A 376 -14.70 -9.35 19.94
C THR A 376 -14.24 -9.87 21.32
N CYS A 377 -14.90 -10.88 21.88
CA CYS A 377 -14.63 -11.42 23.23
C CYS A 377 -14.67 -10.39 24.36
N SER A 378 -15.37 -9.28 24.14
CA SER A 378 -15.48 -8.15 25.05
C SER A 378 -16.78 -8.17 25.85
N ILE A 379 -17.37 -9.35 26.08
CA ILE A 379 -18.54 -9.51 26.95
C ILE A 379 -18.22 -10.54 28.03
N LEU A 380 -18.20 -10.12 29.29
CA LEU A 380 -18.08 -11.01 30.44
C LEU A 380 -19.34 -11.85 30.60
N THR A 381 -19.17 -13.16 30.76
CA THR A 381 -20.25 -14.07 31.11
C THR A 381 -19.89 -14.90 32.33
N ALA A 382 -20.85 -15.07 33.25
CA ALA A 382 -20.72 -15.97 34.39
C ALA A 382 -21.09 -17.43 34.05
N LEU A 383 -21.60 -17.67 32.84
CA LEU A 383 -21.88 -19.02 32.34
C LEU A 383 -20.59 -19.64 31.83
N VAL A 384 -19.96 -20.46 32.66
CA VAL A 384 -18.85 -21.36 32.29
C VAL A 384 -19.40 -22.76 32.06
#